data_AF-A0A7C0ZCQ4-F1
#
_entry.id   AF-A0A7C0ZCQ4-F1
#
_cell.length_a   1.000
_cell.length_b   1.000
_cell.length_c   1.000
_cell.angle_alpha   90.00
_cell.angle_beta   90.00
_cell.angle_gamma   90.00
#
_symmetry.space_group_name_H-M   'P 1'
#
loop_
_entity.id
_entity.type
_entity.pdbx_description
1 polymer ?
#
loop_
_entity_poly.entity_id
_entity_poly.type
_entity_poly.pdbx_seq_one_letter_code
_entity_poly.pdbx_strand_id
1 'polypeptide(L)'
;MQINTHSLADRTLLGTPLEVETGKAAVVRLVATENMVVDQKGLVHGGFTFGLADYAAMLAVNHPHVVLGSAEARFLAPVRRGDVMVARTRDVGVKGRRRMVEAGA
;
A
#
# COMPACT_ATOMS: atom_id res chain seq x y z
N MET A 1 6.85 10.10 13.05
CA MET A 1 5.83 9.41 12.23
C MET A 1 4.63 9.08 13.12
N GLN A 2 3.48 9.70 12.90
CA GLN A 2 2.24 9.40 13.65
C GLN A 2 1.24 8.76 12.68
N ILE A 3 0.74 7.57 13.02
CA ILE A 3 -0.24 6.83 12.22
C ILE A 3 -1.58 6.88 12.94
N ASN A 4 -2.56 7.53 12.33
CA ASN A 4 -3.89 7.76 12.91
C ASN A 4 -4.96 6.85 12.30
N THR A 5 -4.59 5.99 11.35
CA THR A 5 -5.50 5.11 10.62
C THR A 5 -4.95 3.69 10.59
N HIS A 6 -5.83 2.70 10.38
CA HIS A 6 -5.41 1.30 10.18
C HIS A 6 -4.44 0.77 11.26
N SER A 7 -4.57 1.24 12.50
CA SER A 7 -3.65 0.91 13.61
C SER A 7 -3.64 -0.57 14.00
N LEU A 8 -4.72 -1.28 13.69
CA LEU A 8 -4.89 -2.72 13.92
C LEU A 8 -4.56 -3.58 12.69
N ALA A 9 -4.14 -2.96 11.58
CA ALA A 9 -3.91 -3.70 10.36
C ALA A 9 -2.65 -4.59 10.47
N ASP A 10 -2.73 -5.80 9.90
CA ASP A 10 -1.63 -6.75 9.91
C ASP A 10 -0.51 -6.28 8.97
N ARG A 11 0.58 -5.80 9.56
CA ARG A 11 1.77 -5.32 8.83
C ARG A 11 2.51 -6.41 8.08
N THR A 12 2.29 -7.69 8.42
CA THR A 12 2.86 -8.80 7.67
C THR A 12 2.19 -9.00 6.31
N LEU A 13 0.95 -8.49 6.15
CA LEU A 13 0.17 -8.59 4.92
C LEU A 13 0.10 -7.28 4.13
N LEU A 14 0.14 -6.13 4.82
CA LEU A 14 0.03 -4.81 4.17
C LEU A 14 1.37 -4.06 4.08
N GLY A 15 2.36 -4.44 4.89
CA GLY A 15 3.68 -3.84 4.91
C GLY A 15 3.94 -2.95 6.13
N THR A 16 5.21 -2.58 6.26
CA THR A 16 5.73 -1.72 7.32
C THR A 16 5.89 -0.29 6.81
N PRO A 17 5.22 0.70 7.42
CA PRO A 17 5.42 2.11 7.09
C PRO A 17 6.83 2.54 7.42
N LEU A 18 7.51 3.14 6.44
CA LEU A 18 8.84 3.73 6.58
C LEU A 18 8.72 5.25 6.79
N GLU A 19 7.79 5.88 6.07
CA GLU A 19 7.52 7.31 6.13
C GLU A 19 6.02 7.57 6.07
N VAL A 20 5.53 8.54 6.85
CA VAL A 20 4.16 9.07 6.75
C VAL A 20 4.19 10.57 7.05
N GLU A 21 3.78 11.35 6.05
CA GLU A 21 3.54 12.78 6.14
C GLU A 21 2.06 13.05 5.81
N THR A 22 1.28 13.34 6.86
CA THR A 22 -0.18 13.52 6.77
C THR A 22 -0.57 14.52 5.69
N GLY A 23 -1.39 14.06 4.76
CA GLY A 23 -1.92 14.85 3.66
C GLY A 23 -0.93 15.06 2.50
N LYS A 24 0.25 14.43 2.52
CA LYS A 24 1.28 14.60 1.47
C LYS A 24 1.84 13.31 0.91
N ALA A 25 2.38 12.42 1.75
CA ALA A 25 3.07 11.24 1.28
C ALA A 25 3.16 10.13 2.32
N ALA A 26 3.34 8.90 1.86
CA ALA A 26 3.76 7.76 2.65
C ALA A 26 4.65 6.83 1.82
N VAL A 27 5.53 6.11 2.53
CA VAL A 27 6.35 5.04 1.99
C VAL A 27 6.14 3.80 2.83
N VAL A 28 5.80 2.68 2.20
CA VAL A 28 5.54 1.40 2.87
C VAL A 28 6.32 0.29 2.19
N ARG A 29 6.90 -0.61 2.96
CA ARG A 29 7.67 -1.76 2.47
C ARG A 29 6.99 -3.07 2.85
N LEU A 30 6.87 -3.99 1.90
CA LEU A 30 6.39 -5.36 2.14
C LEU A 30 7.40 -6.38 1.61
N VAL A 31 7.67 -7.40 2.41
CA VAL A 31 8.45 -8.57 1.98
C VAL A 31 7.46 -9.65 1.58
N ALA A 32 7.60 -10.20 0.37
CA ALA A 32 6.75 -11.28 -0.11
C ALA A 32 7.03 -12.59 0.66
N THR A 33 6.08 -13.06 1.45
CA THR A 33 6.20 -14.27 2.29
C THR A 33 5.42 -15.45 1.73
N GLU A 34 5.63 -16.64 2.32
CA GLU A 34 5.05 -17.91 1.85
C GLU A 34 3.52 -17.88 1.73
N ASN A 35 2.84 -17.27 2.70
CA ASN A 35 1.38 -17.14 2.74
C ASN A 35 0.80 -16.24 1.63
N MET A 36 1.64 -15.60 0.81
CA MET A 36 1.23 -14.77 -0.31
C MET A 36 1.33 -15.50 -1.66
N VAL A 37 1.96 -16.67 -1.67
CA VAL A 37 2.26 -17.45 -2.88
C VAL A 37 1.02 -18.20 -3.36
N VAL A 38 0.78 -18.22 -4.67
CA VAL A 38 -0.39 -18.85 -5.32
C VAL A 38 -0.05 -20.04 -6.18
N ASP A 39 1.24 -20.28 -6.47
CA ASP A 39 1.65 -21.42 -7.28
C ASP A 39 2.98 -22.02 -6.78
N GLN A 40 3.31 -23.20 -7.30
CA GLN A 40 4.53 -23.93 -6.97
C GLN A 40 5.81 -23.22 -7.47
N LYS A 41 5.68 -22.20 -8.32
CA LYS A 41 6.80 -21.42 -8.85
C LYS A 41 7.11 -20.18 -8.00
N GLY A 42 6.36 -19.97 -6.91
CA GLY A 42 6.57 -18.86 -5.98
C GLY A 42 5.92 -17.56 -6.43
N LEU A 43 4.96 -17.60 -7.36
CA LEU A 43 4.22 -16.40 -7.78
C LEU A 43 3.39 -15.85 -6.62
N VAL A 44 3.48 -14.55 -6.37
CA VAL A 44 2.69 -13.85 -5.34
C VAL A 44 1.36 -13.36 -5.93
N HIS A 45 0.27 -13.48 -5.19
CA HIS A 45 -1.01 -12.91 -5.59
C HIS A 45 -0.90 -11.38 -5.72
N GLY A 46 -1.26 -10.81 -6.88
CA GLY A 46 -1.16 -9.36 -7.12
C GLY A 46 -1.97 -8.50 -6.13
N GLY A 47 -2.96 -9.09 -5.46
CA GLY A 47 -3.71 -8.44 -4.37
C GLY A 47 -2.83 -7.96 -3.21
N PHE A 48 -1.68 -8.58 -2.93
CA PHE A 48 -0.74 -8.09 -1.91
C PHE A 48 0.02 -6.84 -2.38
N THR A 49 0.41 -6.79 -3.65
CA THR A 49 1.00 -5.59 -4.26
C THR A 49 0.00 -4.44 -4.28
N PHE A 50 -1.26 -4.73 -4.63
CA PHE A 50 -2.35 -3.75 -4.55
C PHE A 50 -2.60 -3.28 -3.12
N GLY A 51 -2.72 -4.20 -2.17
CA GLY A 51 -2.96 -3.89 -0.76
C GLY A 51 -1.84 -3.05 -0.15
N LEU A 52 -0.58 -3.30 -0.53
CA LEU A 52 0.56 -2.46 -0.15
C LEU A 52 0.39 -1.02 -0.69
N ALA A 53 0.04 -0.87 -1.96
CA ALA A 53 -0.17 0.44 -2.58
C ALA A 53 -1.38 1.20 -1.98
N ASP A 54 -2.50 0.51 -1.77
CA ASP A 54 -3.69 1.05 -1.11
C ASP A 54 -3.38 1.49 0.33
N TYR A 55 -2.70 0.65 1.10
CA TYR A 55 -2.33 0.98 2.47
C TYR A 55 -1.42 2.21 2.53
N ALA A 56 -0.43 2.32 1.62
CA ALA A 56 0.37 3.52 1.50
C ALA A 56 -0.48 4.76 1.19
N ALA A 57 -1.46 4.66 0.28
CA ALA A 57 -2.38 5.75 -0.02
C ALA A 57 -3.24 6.17 1.18
N MET A 58 -3.78 5.21 1.93
CA MET A 58 -4.55 5.48 3.15
C MET A 58 -3.69 6.17 4.22
N LEU A 59 -2.43 5.74 4.37
CA LEU A 59 -1.47 6.38 5.27
C LEU A 59 -1.08 7.79 4.83
N ALA A 60 -0.94 8.06 3.52
CA ALA A 60 -0.69 9.41 3.03
C ALA A 60 -1.86 10.37 3.36
N VAL A 61 -3.10 9.87 3.38
CA VAL A 61 -4.27 10.63 3.85
C VAL A 61 -4.30 10.75 5.38
N ASN A 62 -3.99 9.67 6.09
CA ASN A 62 -3.86 9.56 7.54
C ASN A 62 -5.09 10.01 8.38
N HIS A 63 -6.30 9.84 7.84
CA HIS A 63 -7.53 10.12 8.58
C HIS A 63 -8.04 8.84 9.27
N PRO A 64 -8.51 8.89 10.54
CA PRO A 64 -8.88 7.70 11.32
C PRO A 64 -10.00 6.84 10.69
N HIS A 65 -10.80 7.43 9.83
CA HIS A 65 -11.90 6.77 9.12
C HIS A 65 -11.75 6.82 7.60
N VAL A 66 -10.51 6.96 7.09
CA VAL A 66 -10.26 6.91 5.65
C VAL A 66 -10.63 5.54 5.09
N VAL A 67 -11.21 5.53 3.89
CA VAL A 67 -11.52 4.32 3.12
C VAL A 67 -11.15 4.56 1.65
N LEU A 68 -10.79 3.48 0.95
CA LEU A 68 -10.58 3.54 -0.49
C LEU A 68 -11.94 3.65 -1.20
N GLY A 69 -12.13 4.71 -1.98
CA GLY A 69 -13.36 4.89 -2.77
C GLY A 69 -13.32 4.23 -4.15
N SER A 70 -12.16 4.25 -4.81
CA SER A 70 -11.92 3.68 -6.13
C SER A 70 -10.41 3.61 -6.39
N ALA A 71 -9.97 2.69 -7.23
CA ALA A 71 -8.59 2.62 -7.70
C ALA A 71 -8.53 2.21 -9.18
N GLU A 72 -7.51 2.69 -9.88
CA GLU A 72 -7.03 2.14 -11.14
C GLU A 72 -5.60 1.62 -10.88
N ALA A 73 -5.31 0.40 -11.32
CA ALA A 73 -4.01 -0.22 -11.09
C ALA A 73 -3.50 -0.92 -12.35
N ARG A 74 -2.17 -0.89 -12.54
CA ARG A 74 -1.48 -1.62 -13.59
C ARG A 74 -0.39 -2.49 -12.96
N PHE A 75 -0.47 -3.79 -13.18
CA PHE A 75 0.53 -4.76 -12.70
C PHE A 75 1.55 -5.00 -13.80
N LEU A 76 2.68 -4.30 -13.71
CA LEU A 76 3.68 -4.25 -14.78
C LEU A 76 4.62 -5.47 -14.78
N ALA A 77 4.84 -6.07 -13.61
CA ALA A 77 5.72 -7.24 -13.45
C ALA A 77 5.17 -8.16 -12.35
N PRO A 78 5.40 -9.49 -12.47
CA PRO A 78 5.07 -10.44 -11.42
C PRO A 78 6.00 -10.26 -10.21
N VAL A 79 5.47 -10.54 -9.02
CA VAL A 79 6.24 -10.58 -7.77
C VAL A 79 6.41 -12.04 -7.34
N ARG A 80 7.56 -12.36 -6.77
CA ARG A 80 7.91 -13.70 -6.28
C ARG A 80 8.17 -13.68 -4.78
N ARG A 81 8.05 -14.85 -4.15
CA ARG A 81 8.45 -15.05 -2.76
C ARG A 81 9.88 -14.56 -2.52
N GLY A 82 10.07 -13.79 -1.45
CA GLY A 82 11.36 -13.19 -1.08
C GLY A 82 11.59 -11.80 -1.67
N ASP A 83 10.83 -11.38 -2.68
CA ASP A 83 10.93 -10.03 -3.22
C ASP A 83 10.54 -8.98 -2.16
N VAL A 84 11.14 -7.80 -2.29
CA VAL A 84 10.86 -6.65 -1.44
C VAL A 84 10.18 -5.59 -2.29
N MET A 85 8.91 -5.34 -2.03
CA MET A 85 8.11 -4.29 -2.68
C MET A 85 8.14 -3.01 -1.84
N VAL A 86 8.16 -1.85 -2.49
CA VAL A 86 8.14 -0.55 -1.80
C VAL A 86 7.14 0.37 -2.47
N ALA A 87 5.97 0.55 -1.85
CA ALA A 87 4.99 1.52 -2.30
C ALA A 87 5.40 2.93 -1.87
N ARG A 88 5.46 3.85 -2.83
CA ARG A 88 5.62 5.29 -2.59
C ARG A 88 4.44 6.04 -3.15
N THR A 89 3.85 6.92 -2.36
CA THR A 89 2.77 7.77 -2.83
C THR A 89 3.28 9.10 -3.38
N ARG A 90 2.70 9.58 -4.47
CA ARG A 90 2.85 10.95 -4.98
C ARG A 90 1.47 11.56 -5.25
N ASP A 91 1.41 12.88 -5.19
CA ASP A 91 0.23 13.71 -5.41
C ASP A 91 -1.00 13.34 -4.58
N VAL A 92 -1.19 14.07 -3.47
CA VAL A 92 -2.43 14.07 -2.70
C VAL A 92 -3.31 15.24 -3.15
N GLY A 93 -3.91 15.10 -4.33
CA GLY A 93 -4.90 16.07 -4.82
C GLY A 93 -6.20 16.00 -4.00
N VAL A 94 -6.88 17.12 -3.78
CA VAL A 94 -8.13 17.17 -3.02
C VAL A 94 -9.29 17.55 -3.93
N LYS A 95 -10.35 16.73 -3.95
CA LYS A 95 -11.64 17.05 -4.60
C LYS A 95 -12.77 16.81 -3.61
N GLY A 96 -13.19 17.87 -2.92
CA GLY A 96 -14.15 17.77 -1.82
C GLY A 96 -13.60 16.92 -0.68
N ARG A 97 -14.32 15.85 -0.29
CA ARG A 97 -13.86 14.88 0.72
C ARG A 97 -12.95 13.78 0.17
N ARG A 98 -12.74 13.72 -1.14
CA ARG A 98 -11.90 12.70 -1.79
C ARG A 98 -10.47 13.21 -1.94
N ARG A 99 -9.51 12.32 -1.71
CA ARG A 99 -8.11 12.53 -2.05
C ARG A 99 -7.71 11.53 -3.13
N MET A 100 -7.08 12.03 -4.19
CA MET A 100 -6.41 11.19 -5.17
C MET A 100 -4.98 10.96 -4.68
N VAL A 101 -4.47 9.75 -4.83
CA VAL A 101 -3.10 9.38 -4.47
C VAL A 101 -2.59 8.43 -5.53
N GLU A 102 -1.40 8.69 -6.07
CA GLU A 102 -0.71 7.77 -6.97
C GLU A 102 0.29 6.94 -6.19
N ALA A 103 0.24 5.62 -6.29
CA ALA A 103 1.16 4.72 -5.62
C ALA A 103 1.81 3.74 -6.61
N GLY A 104 3.14 3.61 -6.54
CA GLY A 104 3.91 2.60 -7.30
C GLY A 104 4.73 1.74 -6.36
N ALA A 105 4.70 0.41 -6.55
CA ALA A 105 5.28 -0.62 -5.68
C ALA A 105 6.41 -1.41 -6.34
#